data_AF-A0A428QVD6-F1
#
_entry.id   AF-A0A428QVD6-F1
#
_cell.length_a   1.000
_cell.length_b   1.000
_cell.length_c   1.000
_cell.angle_alpha   90.00
_cell.angle_beta   90.00
_cell.angle_gamma   90.00
#
_symmetry.space_group_name_H-M   'P 1'
#
loop_
_entity.id
_entity.type
_entity.pdbx_description
1 polymer ?
#
loop_
_entity_poly.entity_id
_entity_poly.type
_entity_poly.pdbx_seq_one_letter_code
_entity_poly.pdbx_strand_id
1 'polypeptide(L)'
;MTEFTGKPPRGMVAPWWETGFEGTQLLLEYGIEYDHSLGHHDCQCYYPTIGDTYAKIDYSQKAETWMKPFVKGRPTRLVEIPGSWYIDDLPPMMFIKSAPNSHGFVNPRDIESISKDHFEYYYREYDDFVFPISIHPDVSGRCSDA
;
A
#
# COMPACT_ATOMS: atom_id res chain seq x y z
N MET A 1 -3.60 -18.86 -11.63
CA MET A 1 -2.40 -18.09 -12.04
C MET A 1 -1.32 -18.99 -12.64
N THR A 2 -0.72 -19.91 -11.89
CA THR A 2 0.34 -20.81 -12.41
C THR A 2 -0.05 -21.56 -13.68
N GLU A 3 -1.29 -22.04 -13.77
CA GLU A 3 -1.80 -22.68 -15.00
C GLU A 3 -1.83 -21.73 -16.21
N PHE A 4 -2.16 -20.46 -15.98
CA PHE A 4 -2.23 -19.43 -17.02
C PHE A 4 -0.86 -18.91 -17.44
N THR A 5 0.06 -18.70 -16.49
CA THR A 5 1.38 -18.08 -16.71
C THR A 5 2.53 -19.08 -16.82
N GLY A 6 2.30 -20.36 -16.50
CA GLY A 6 3.31 -21.42 -16.44
C GLY A 6 4.27 -21.35 -15.23
N LYS A 7 4.13 -20.37 -14.33
CA LYS A 7 5.01 -20.15 -13.16
C LYS A 7 4.21 -19.62 -11.97
N PRO A 8 4.57 -19.97 -10.72
CA PRO A 8 3.93 -19.39 -9.55
C PRO A 8 4.17 -17.88 -9.48
N PRO A 9 3.22 -17.10 -8.93
CA PRO A 9 3.40 -15.67 -8.71
C PRO A 9 4.52 -15.43 -7.70
N ARG A 10 5.23 -14.31 -7.86
CA ARG A 10 6.29 -13.86 -6.93
C ARG A 10 5.87 -12.67 -6.09
N GLY A 11 4.81 -11.98 -6.50
CA GLY A 11 4.28 -10.79 -5.87
C GLY A 11 2.84 -10.95 -5.43
N MET A 12 2.44 -10.18 -4.43
CA MET A 12 1.08 -10.02 -3.97
C MET A 12 0.71 -8.53 -3.84
N VAL A 13 -0.58 -8.23 -4.01
CA VAL A 13 -1.21 -6.98 -3.56
C VAL A 13 -2.45 -7.40 -2.79
N ALA A 14 -2.51 -7.07 -1.51
CA ALA A 14 -3.68 -7.31 -0.67
C ALA A 14 -4.86 -6.48 -1.19
N PRO A 15 -6.03 -7.10 -1.41
CA PRO A 15 -7.21 -6.37 -1.84
C PRO A 15 -7.50 -5.21 -0.89
N TRP A 16 -7.62 -4.00 -1.44
CA TRP A 16 -7.86 -2.78 -0.67
C TRP A 16 -6.78 -2.45 0.37
N TRP A 17 -5.57 -2.98 0.18
CA TRP A 17 -4.37 -2.74 1.00
C TRP A 17 -4.53 -3.06 2.49
N GLU A 18 -5.41 -4.01 2.81
CA GLU A 18 -5.57 -4.50 4.18
C GLU A 18 -4.74 -5.77 4.36
N THR A 19 -3.70 -5.66 5.18
CA THR A 19 -2.82 -6.78 5.55
C THR A 19 -3.06 -7.18 7.00
N GLY A 20 -2.78 -8.44 7.30
CA GLY A 20 -2.95 -9.00 8.64
C GLY A 20 -1.88 -10.04 8.94
N PHE A 21 -1.76 -10.41 10.22
CA PHE A 21 -0.75 -11.36 10.67
C PHE A 21 -0.85 -12.70 9.90
N GLU A 22 -2.05 -13.26 9.80
CA GLU A 22 -2.31 -14.52 9.13
C GLU A 22 -2.05 -14.42 7.62
N GLY A 23 -2.42 -13.29 7.01
CA GLY A 23 -2.17 -13.01 5.59
C GLY A 23 -0.68 -13.03 5.28
N THR A 24 0.12 -12.27 6.02
CA THR A 24 1.58 -12.21 5.85
C THR A 24 2.23 -13.57 6.12
N GLN A 25 1.74 -14.36 7.08
CA GLN A 25 2.22 -15.73 7.30
C GLN A 25 1.98 -16.61 6.07
N LEU A 26 0.79 -16.57 5.49
CA LEU A 26 0.48 -17.33 4.28
C LEU A 26 1.41 -16.94 3.13
N LEU A 27 1.64 -15.64 2.89
CA LEU A 27 2.56 -15.20 1.83
C LEU A 27 3.96 -15.80 1.99
N LEU A 28 4.48 -15.82 3.23
CA LEU A 28 5.78 -16.44 3.54
C LEU A 28 5.76 -17.96 3.32
N GLU A 29 4.71 -18.65 3.72
CA GLU A 29 4.56 -20.11 3.55
C GLU A 29 4.47 -20.53 2.08
N TYR A 30 3.79 -19.74 1.26
CA TYR A 30 3.68 -19.97 -0.18
C TYR A 30 4.91 -19.51 -0.99
N GLY A 31 5.90 -18.92 -0.31
CA GLY A 31 7.15 -18.48 -0.96
C GLY A 31 6.99 -17.25 -1.85
N ILE A 32 6.02 -16.37 -1.54
CA ILE A 32 5.90 -15.06 -2.18
C ILE A 32 7.14 -14.22 -1.83
N GLU A 33 7.73 -13.60 -2.84
CA GLU A 33 8.99 -12.85 -2.72
C GLU A 33 8.74 -11.40 -2.28
N TYR A 34 7.64 -10.79 -2.75
CA TYR A 34 7.31 -9.41 -2.41
C TYR A 34 5.81 -9.13 -2.25
N ASP A 35 5.49 -8.08 -1.49
CA ASP A 35 4.15 -7.50 -1.36
C ASP A 35 4.18 -6.01 -1.75
N HIS A 36 3.02 -5.49 -2.17
CA HIS A 36 2.81 -4.08 -2.52
C HIS A 36 1.49 -3.60 -1.91
N SER A 37 1.44 -3.56 -0.59
CA SER A 37 0.23 -3.27 0.19
C SER A 37 0.49 -2.41 1.43
N LEU A 38 1.73 -2.36 1.92
CA LEU A 38 2.10 -1.65 3.14
C LEU A 38 2.75 -0.30 2.82
N GLY A 39 2.52 0.69 3.69
CA GLY A 39 3.00 2.07 3.53
C GLY A 39 3.98 2.54 4.62
N HIS A 40 4.89 1.68 5.12
CA HIS A 40 5.86 2.11 6.15
C HIS A 40 7.00 2.98 5.61
N HIS A 41 7.22 2.98 4.29
CA HIS A 41 8.19 3.80 3.56
C HIS A 41 7.55 4.32 2.27
N ASP A 42 8.08 5.41 1.72
CA ASP A 42 7.46 6.04 0.55
C ASP A 42 8.06 5.55 -0.78
N CYS A 43 9.40 5.47 -0.86
CA CYS A 43 10.13 5.23 -2.12
C CYS A 43 11.29 4.25 -1.99
N GLN A 44 11.37 3.53 -0.87
CA GLN A 44 12.42 2.56 -0.58
C GLN A 44 11.79 1.20 -0.26
N CYS A 45 12.29 0.14 -0.89
CA CYS A 45 11.89 -1.23 -0.54
C CYS A 45 12.44 -1.60 0.84
N TYR A 46 11.71 -2.42 1.59
CA TYR A 46 12.10 -2.79 2.96
C TYR A 46 11.57 -4.19 3.33
N TYR A 47 12.06 -4.73 4.44
CA TYR A 47 11.52 -5.97 5.02
C TYR A 47 10.54 -5.59 6.13
N PRO A 48 9.21 -5.75 5.94
CA PRO A 48 8.22 -5.39 6.95
C PRO A 48 8.34 -6.32 8.16
N THR A 49 7.87 -5.83 9.31
CA THR A 49 7.76 -6.60 10.55
C THR A 49 6.45 -7.38 10.60
N ILE A 50 6.45 -8.50 11.33
CA ILE A 50 5.25 -9.29 11.63
C ILE A 50 5.13 -9.50 13.14
N GLY A 51 3.89 -9.46 13.65
CA GLY A 51 3.60 -9.56 15.08
C GLY A 51 3.70 -8.23 15.83
N ASP A 52 3.57 -7.12 15.10
CA ASP A 52 3.48 -5.79 15.66
C ASP A 52 2.23 -5.66 16.55
N THR A 53 2.37 -5.04 17.71
CA THR A 53 1.25 -4.87 18.65
C THR A 53 1.17 -3.45 19.20
N TYR A 54 -0.04 -3.03 19.54
CA TYR A 54 -0.32 -1.75 20.17
C TYR A 54 -1.49 -1.89 21.13
N ALA A 55 -1.51 -1.06 22.17
CA ALA A 55 -2.64 -1.00 23.08
C ALA A 55 -3.72 -0.09 22.49
N LYS A 56 -4.93 -0.63 22.29
CA LYS A 56 -6.09 0.16 21.88
C LYS A 56 -6.57 1.00 23.06
N ILE A 57 -7.02 2.22 22.77
CA ILE A 57 -7.64 3.09 23.77
C ILE A 57 -8.92 2.43 24.27
N ASP A 58 -9.04 2.31 25.60
CA ASP A 58 -10.23 1.85 26.28
C ASP A 58 -10.61 2.87 27.37
N TYR A 59 -11.65 3.65 27.10
CA TYR A 59 -12.13 4.69 28.01
C TYR A 59 -12.82 4.14 29.27
N SER A 60 -13.11 2.84 29.32
CA SER A 60 -13.63 2.20 30.54
C SER A 60 -12.53 1.90 31.57
N GLN A 61 -11.26 1.97 31.15
CA GLN A 61 -10.10 1.67 31.98
C GLN A 61 -9.25 2.92 32.27
N LYS A 62 -8.36 2.83 33.26
CA LYS A 62 -7.39 3.89 33.54
C LYS A 62 -6.44 4.08 32.35
N ALA A 63 -6.04 5.32 32.10
CA ALA A 63 -5.19 5.67 30.96
C ALA A 63 -3.88 4.87 30.90
N GLU A 64 -3.29 4.52 32.05
CA GLU A 64 -2.07 3.68 32.16
C GLU A 64 -2.19 2.31 31.48
N THR A 65 -3.41 1.81 31.26
CA THR A 65 -3.63 0.52 30.59
C THR A 65 -3.31 0.57 29.10
N TRP A 66 -3.53 1.72 28.44
CA TRP A 66 -3.38 1.91 27.00
C TRP A 66 -2.37 3.00 26.59
N MET A 67 -1.89 3.84 27.50
CA MET A 67 -0.76 4.76 27.28
C MET A 67 0.57 4.00 27.23
N LYS A 68 0.71 3.10 26.25
CA LYS A 68 1.88 2.26 26.01
C LYS A 68 2.40 2.48 24.60
N PRO A 69 3.72 2.44 24.38
CA PRO A 69 4.27 2.56 23.04
C PRO A 69 3.86 1.36 22.17
N PHE A 70 3.88 1.57 20.86
CA PHE A 70 3.85 0.51 19.87
C PHE A 70 5.04 -0.44 20.09
N VAL A 71 4.79 -1.75 19.94
CA VAL A 71 5.81 -2.79 20.07
C VAL A 71 6.04 -3.41 18.71
N LYS A 72 7.22 -3.17 18.15
CA LYS A 72 7.69 -3.80 16.91
C LYS A 72 7.84 -5.31 17.11
N GLY A 73 7.31 -6.06 16.16
CA GLY A 73 7.51 -7.48 15.99
C GLY A 73 8.86 -7.78 15.33
N ARG A 74 8.93 -8.93 14.64
CA ARG A 74 10.17 -9.39 14.00
C ARG A 74 10.18 -9.09 12.49
N PRO A 75 11.33 -8.73 11.90
CA PRO A 75 11.45 -8.60 10.45
C PRO A 75 11.08 -9.89 9.73
N THR A 76 10.47 -9.77 8.56
CA THR A 76 10.15 -10.90 7.67
C THR A 76 11.21 -11.06 6.57
N ARG A 77 11.02 -12.08 5.71
CA ARG A 77 11.79 -12.26 4.47
C ARG A 77 11.05 -11.77 3.22
N LEU A 78 9.84 -11.26 3.41
CA LEU A 78 9.03 -10.67 2.35
C LEU A 78 9.61 -9.30 2.04
N VAL A 79 9.86 -8.96 0.78
CA VAL A 79 10.23 -7.59 0.41
C VAL A 79 8.95 -6.80 0.23
N GLU A 80 8.82 -5.67 0.91
CA GLU A 80 7.78 -4.71 0.59
C GLU A 80 8.27 -3.74 -0.49
N ILE A 81 7.48 -3.60 -1.55
CA ILE A 81 7.53 -2.48 -2.49
C ILE A 81 6.38 -1.56 -2.08
N PRO A 82 6.61 -0.38 -1.50
CA PRO A 82 5.55 0.31 -0.76
C PRO A 82 4.35 0.72 -1.62
N GLY A 83 3.14 0.49 -1.09
CA GLY A 83 1.91 1.09 -1.59
C GLY A 83 1.77 2.56 -1.14
N SER A 84 1.09 3.38 -1.94
CA SER A 84 0.86 4.79 -1.59
C SER A 84 -0.48 5.30 -2.11
N TRP A 85 -1.35 5.76 -1.20
CA TRP A 85 -2.64 6.37 -1.57
C TRP A 85 -2.49 7.68 -2.35
N TYR A 86 -1.31 8.31 -2.32
CA TYR A 86 -1.01 9.48 -3.14
C TYR A 86 -0.70 9.12 -4.59
N ILE A 87 -0.35 7.86 -4.86
CA ILE A 87 0.06 7.33 -6.16
C ILE A 87 -0.84 6.12 -6.52
N ASP A 88 -2.15 6.31 -6.35
CA ASP A 88 -3.21 5.37 -6.70
C ASP A 88 -4.34 6.10 -7.44
N ASP A 89 -4.74 5.57 -8.59
CA ASP A 89 -5.75 6.18 -9.44
C ASP A 89 -7.19 6.00 -8.91
N LEU A 90 -7.45 4.95 -8.14
CA LEU A 90 -8.81 4.50 -7.86
C LEU A 90 -9.57 5.42 -6.90
N PRO A 91 -9.09 5.70 -5.67
CA PRO A 91 -9.83 6.51 -4.73
C PRO A 91 -10.23 7.90 -5.25
N PRO A 92 -9.34 8.68 -5.92
CA PRO A 92 -9.72 10.03 -6.37
C PRO A 92 -10.63 10.03 -7.61
N MET A 93 -10.51 9.04 -8.50
CA MET A 93 -11.12 9.08 -9.84
C MET A 93 -12.20 8.02 -10.09
N MET A 94 -12.45 7.10 -9.16
CA MET A 94 -13.58 6.17 -9.22
C MET A 94 -14.75 6.61 -8.31
N PHE A 95 -15.93 6.85 -8.89
CA PHE A 95 -17.15 7.08 -8.12
C PHE A 95 -17.82 5.77 -7.72
N ILE A 96 -17.97 5.54 -6.40
CA ILE A 96 -18.55 4.35 -5.77
C ILE A 96 -19.75 4.76 -4.90
N LYS A 97 -20.97 4.58 -5.42
CA LYS A 97 -22.23 5.02 -4.77
C LYS A 97 -22.42 4.51 -3.34
N SER A 98 -21.94 3.32 -3.03
CA SER A 98 -22.11 2.67 -1.73
C SER A 98 -21.04 3.08 -0.70
N ALA A 99 -19.99 3.79 -1.12
CA ALA A 99 -18.92 4.21 -0.23
C ALA A 99 -19.15 5.69 0.21
N PRO A 100 -19.38 5.96 1.50
CA PRO A 100 -19.64 7.32 1.97
C PRO A 100 -18.45 8.27 1.79
N ASN A 101 -17.23 7.73 1.68
CA ASN A 101 -15.99 8.44 1.41
C ASN A 101 -15.62 8.47 -0.08
N SER A 102 -16.54 8.11 -0.98
CA SER A 102 -16.25 8.10 -2.42
C SER A 102 -15.93 9.49 -2.94
N HIS A 103 -14.83 9.58 -3.70
CA HIS A 103 -14.61 10.66 -4.66
C HIS A 103 -15.09 10.22 -6.05
N GLY A 104 -14.28 10.38 -7.09
CA GLY A 104 -14.63 10.02 -8.47
C GLY A 104 -14.68 11.20 -9.45
N PHE A 105 -14.41 12.42 -8.97
CA PHE A 105 -14.50 13.64 -9.77
C PHE A 105 -13.26 14.54 -9.63
N VAL A 106 -12.18 14.03 -9.03
CA VAL A 106 -10.93 14.78 -8.95
C VAL A 106 -10.33 14.90 -10.35
N ASN A 107 -9.82 16.09 -10.68
CA ASN A 107 -9.27 16.38 -12.00
C ASN A 107 -8.01 15.53 -12.25
N PRO A 108 -7.94 14.76 -13.35
CA PRO A 108 -6.78 13.91 -13.64
C PRO A 108 -5.47 14.70 -13.76
N ARG A 109 -5.50 15.97 -14.19
CA ARG A 109 -4.30 16.83 -14.27
C ARG A 109 -3.71 17.14 -12.90
N ASP A 110 -4.55 17.24 -11.88
CA ASP A 110 -4.09 17.48 -10.50
C ASP A 110 -3.44 16.21 -9.94
N ILE A 111 -4.03 15.03 -10.22
CA ILE A 111 -3.46 13.73 -9.83
C ILE A 111 -2.12 13.46 -10.53
N GLU A 112 -2.03 13.77 -11.83
CA GLU A 112 -0.79 13.68 -12.58
C GLU A 112 0.28 14.61 -12.00
N SER A 113 -0.10 15.85 -11.65
CA SER A 113 0.81 16.82 -11.03
C SER A 113 1.34 16.32 -9.69
N ILE A 114 0.49 15.76 -8.84
CA ILE A 114 0.91 15.13 -7.57
C ILE A 114 1.94 14.01 -7.82
N SER A 115 1.69 13.16 -8.82
CA SER A 115 2.59 12.06 -9.16
C SER A 115 3.94 12.58 -9.66
N LYS A 116 3.93 13.62 -10.51
CA LYS A 116 5.14 14.29 -11.00
C LYS A 116 5.92 14.93 -9.86
N ASP A 117 5.25 15.64 -8.96
CA ASP A 117 5.89 16.31 -7.82
C ASP A 117 6.59 15.30 -6.89
N HIS A 118 5.98 14.13 -6.65
CA HIS A 118 6.62 13.05 -5.89
C HIS A 118 7.85 12.52 -6.63
N PHE A 119 7.74 12.23 -7.91
CA PHE A 119 8.86 11.75 -8.71
C PHE A 119 10.02 12.76 -8.74
N GLU A 120 9.74 14.03 -8.99
CA GLU A 120 10.74 15.09 -9.01
C GLU A 120 11.43 15.27 -7.66
N TYR A 121 10.68 15.17 -6.56
CA TYR A 121 11.25 15.17 -5.22
C TYR A 121 12.17 13.96 -5.03
N TYR A 122 11.71 12.74 -5.31
CA TYR A 122 12.54 11.54 -5.13
C TYR A 122 13.80 11.57 -6.01
N TYR A 123 13.66 12.00 -7.25
CA TYR A 123 14.77 12.13 -8.20
C TYR A 123 15.83 13.15 -7.74
N ARG A 124 15.41 14.22 -7.04
CA ARG A 124 16.34 15.23 -6.54
C ARG A 124 17.05 14.81 -5.25
N GLU A 125 16.34 14.11 -4.36
CA GLU A 125 16.81 13.84 -2.99
C GLU A 125 17.45 12.46 -2.80
N TYR A 126 17.19 11.50 -3.69
CA TYR A 126 17.66 10.11 -3.55
C TYR A 126 18.46 9.68 -4.78
N ASP A 127 19.64 9.08 -4.52
CA ASP A 127 20.46 8.47 -5.58
C ASP A 127 19.84 7.19 -6.16
N ASP A 128 19.04 6.48 -5.35
CA ASP A 128 18.32 5.25 -5.71
C ASP A 128 16.94 5.24 -5.05
N PHE A 129 15.90 4.93 -5.81
CA PHE A 129 14.52 4.86 -5.32
C PHE A 129 13.63 4.01 -6.25
N VAL A 130 12.51 3.54 -5.70
CA VAL A 130 11.42 2.95 -6.47
C VAL A 130 10.23 3.91 -6.51
N PHE A 131 9.51 3.93 -7.64
CA PHE A 131 8.30 4.74 -7.81
C PHE A 131 7.16 3.90 -8.41
N PRO A 132 6.56 2.99 -7.60
CA PRO A 132 5.46 2.17 -8.04
C PRO A 132 4.17 3.01 -8.15
N ILE A 133 3.52 2.98 -9.31
CA ILE A 133 2.23 3.60 -9.54
C ILE A 133 1.15 2.51 -9.56
N SER A 134 0.19 2.59 -8.64
CA SER A 134 -0.97 1.70 -8.63
C SER A 134 -2.04 2.25 -9.56
N ILE A 135 -2.43 1.43 -10.54
CA ILE A 135 -3.45 1.77 -11.52
C ILE A 135 -4.45 0.64 -11.70
N HIS A 136 -5.66 1.01 -12.04
CA HIS A 136 -6.76 0.08 -12.27
C HIS A 136 -7.31 0.30 -13.68
N PRO A 137 -7.48 -0.75 -14.51
CA PRO A 137 -8.10 -0.62 -15.83
C PRO A 137 -9.47 0.07 -15.79
N ASP A 138 -10.20 -0.06 -14.69
CA ASP A 138 -11.48 0.59 -14.40
C ASP A 138 -11.43 2.13 -14.43
N VAL A 139 -10.25 2.70 -14.17
CA VAL A 139 -9.97 4.14 -14.08
C VAL A 139 -8.97 4.55 -15.15
N SER A 140 -7.71 4.11 -15.08
CA SER A 140 -6.66 4.46 -16.04
C SER A 140 -6.88 3.89 -17.45
N GLY A 141 -7.83 2.98 -17.63
CA GLY A 141 -8.27 2.53 -18.97
C GLY A 141 -9.24 3.49 -19.66
N ARG A 142 -9.71 4.55 -18.99
CA ARG A 142 -10.65 5.53 -19.56
C ARG A 142 -9.90 6.53 -20.44
N CYS A 143 -10.52 6.92 -21.55
CA CYS A 143 -10.03 8.03 -22.36
C CYS A 143 -10.21 9.35 -21.58
N SER A 144 -9.10 9.99 -21.22
CA SER A 144 -9.05 11.38 -20.80
C SER A 144 -8.01 12.10 -21.65
N ASP A 145 -8.38 13.23 -22.25
CA ASP A 145 -7.40 14.17 -22.81
C ASP A 145 -6.71 14.87 -21.64
N ALA A 146 -5.69 14.21 -21.09
CA ALA A 146 -4.65 14.87 -20.31
C ALA A 146 -3.76 15.71 -21.24
#